data_AF-A0A3Q7FQK3-F1
#
_entry.id   AF-A0A3Q7FQK3-F1
#
_cell.length_a   1.000
_cell.length_b   1.000
_cell.length_c   1.000
_cell.angle_alpha   90.00
_cell.angle_beta   90.00
_cell.angle_gamma   90.00
#
_symmetry.space_group_name_H-M   'P 1'
#
loop_
_entity.id
_entity.type
_entity.pdbx_description
1 polymer ?
#
loop_
_entity_poly.entity_id
_entity_poly.type
_entity_poly.pdbx_seq_one_letter_code
_entity_poly.pdbx_strand_id
1 'polypeptide(L)'
;MSNIRSMIGVCPQFDILWDALSGQEHLHIFASIKGLPPGLIKEVVEKSLAEVKLTQATRMRAGSYSGGMKRRLSVAIALIGEPKLVILDEPTTGMDPITRRHVWDIIEDAKKGRAIILTTHSMEEADILSDRIGIMAKGRLRCIGTSIRLKSRFGTGFIANVSFSGGTNGTPDREDTLSTPQHEAVKQFFKSRLDVVPTEENKSFLTFIIPHAKEKLLTDFFAELQDRDKEFGISDIQLGLTTLEEVFLNIARQAELEEVAEGSSATLTLNTGVSLQIPIGARFVKIPGTESSENPIGTMVEVYWDQDDSGRLCISGHSPDMPIPAHVQLIDPPTDTSSRGFLRKRKQIQGIVIDPAQITGASS
;
A
#
# COMPACT_ATOMS: atom_id res chain seq x y z
N MET A 1 -3.57 -30.53 -11.95
CA MET A 1 -3.88 -29.15 -12.41
C MET A 1 -5.26 -29.03 -13.05
N SER A 2 -5.74 -30.03 -13.81
CA SER A 2 -7.04 -30.00 -14.52
C SER A 2 -8.24 -29.75 -13.59
N ASN A 3 -8.31 -30.43 -12.44
CA ASN A 3 -9.40 -30.28 -11.46
C ASN A 3 -9.40 -28.92 -10.75
N ILE A 4 -8.29 -28.19 -10.76
CA ILE A 4 -8.22 -26.86 -10.14
C ILE A 4 -8.91 -25.83 -11.04
N ARG A 5 -8.75 -25.95 -12.37
CA ARG A 5 -9.35 -25.03 -13.33
C ARG A 5 -10.89 -25.08 -13.32
N SER A 6 -11.48 -26.24 -13.07
CA SER A 6 -12.94 -26.38 -12.92
C SER A 6 -13.48 -25.74 -11.64
N MET A 7 -12.63 -25.50 -10.64
CA MET A 7 -13.00 -24.90 -9.36
C MET A 7 -12.80 -23.38 -9.34
N ILE A 8 -12.24 -22.79 -10.41
CA ILE A 8 -11.89 -21.38 -10.49
C ILE A 8 -12.82 -20.64 -11.46
N GLY A 9 -13.32 -19.48 -11.03
CA GLY A 9 -13.90 -18.45 -11.89
C GLY A 9 -12.91 -17.31 -12.09
N VAL A 10 -12.82 -16.76 -13.30
CA VAL A 10 -11.96 -15.60 -13.58
C VAL A 10 -12.76 -14.55 -14.33
N CYS A 11 -12.74 -13.32 -13.84
CA CYS A 11 -13.23 -12.14 -14.53
C CYS A 11 -12.01 -11.22 -14.80
N PRO A 12 -11.46 -11.17 -16.03
CA PRO A 12 -10.37 -10.26 -16.35
C PRO A 12 -10.83 -8.80 -16.38
N GLN A 13 -9.89 -7.85 -16.51
CA GLN A 13 -10.21 -6.42 -16.64
C GLN A 13 -11.07 -6.11 -17.88
N PHE A 14 -10.84 -6.80 -19.00
CA PHE A 14 -11.64 -6.63 -20.23
C PHE A 14 -12.85 -7.58 -20.27
N ASP A 15 -13.91 -7.17 -20.98
CA ASP A 15 -15.11 -8.00 -21.14
C ASP A 15 -14.92 -9.05 -22.25
N ILE A 16 -15.12 -10.33 -21.92
CA ILE A 16 -15.06 -11.46 -22.88
C ILE A 16 -16.47 -11.73 -23.44
N LEU A 17 -17.05 -10.73 -24.11
CA LEU A 17 -18.41 -10.81 -24.61
C LEU A 17 -18.45 -10.75 -26.14
N TRP A 18 -19.35 -11.54 -26.73
CA TRP A 18 -19.66 -11.51 -28.16
C TRP A 18 -20.88 -10.62 -28.40
N ASP A 19 -20.70 -9.53 -29.14
CA ASP A 19 -21.76 -8.55 -29.36
C ASP A 19 -23.02 -9.13 -30.02
N ALA A 20 -22.89 -10.20 -30.81
CA ALA A 20 -24.00 -10.86 -31.49
C ALA A 20 -24.89 -11.70 -30.56
N LEU A 21 -24.34 -12.17 -29.42
CA LEU A 21 -25.03 -13.08 -28.51
C LEU A 21 -25.74 -12.29 -27.40
N SER A 22 -26.87 -12.82 -26.94
CA SER A 22 -27.60 -12.32 -25.77
C SER A 22 -26.94 -12.73 -24.46
N GLY A 23 -27.25 -12.06 -23.36
CA GLY A 23 -26.73 -12.42 -22.03
C GLY A 23 -27.10 -13.85 -21.62
N GLN A 24 -28.29 -14.32 -22.01
CA GLN A 24 -28.72 -15.69 -21.79
C GLN A 24 -27.86 -16.72 -22.56
N GLU A 25 -27.57 -16.45 -23.83
CA GLU A 25 -26.74 -17.33 -24.67
C GLU A 25 -25.30 -17.41 -24.15
N HIS A 26 -24.72 -16.29 -23.69
CA HIS A 26 -23.40 -16.29 -23.06
C HIS A 26 -23.35 -17.25 -21.88
N LEU A 27 -24.24 -17.08 -20.91
CA LEU A 27 -24.24 -17.91 -19.71
C LEU A 27 -24.53 -19.37 -20.04
N HIS A 28 -25.37 -19.65 -21.03
CA HIS A 28 -25.61 -21.01 -21.50
C HIS A 28 -24.35 -21.66 -22.07
N ILE A 29 -23.58 -20.93 -22.88
CA ILE A 29 -22.30 -21.39 -23.43
C ILE A 29 -21.29 -21.65 -22.32
N PHE A 30 -21.09 -20.69 -21.40
CA PHE A 30 -20.12 -20.85 -20.31
C PHE A 30 -20.51 -21.94 -19.31
N ALA A 31 -21.80 -22.11 -19.01
CA ALA A 31 -22.32 -23.24 -18.23
C ALA A 31 -22.02 -24.59 -18.88
N SER A 32 -22.21 -24.67 -20.21
CA SER A 32 -21.93 -25.87 -20.99
C SER A 32 -20.43 -26.19 -21.01
N ILE A 33 -19.58 -25.17 -21.18
CA ILE A 33 -18.11 -25.30 -21.16
C ILE A 33 -17.62 -25.76 -19.78
N LYS A 34 -18.25 -25.28 -18.69
CA LYS A 34 -17.96 -25.75 -17.33
C LYS A 34 -18.44 -27.18 -17.04
N GLY A 35 -19.19 -27.80 -17.97
CA GLY A 35 -19.64 -29.18 -17.85
C GLY A 35 -20.85 -29.37 -16.93
N LEU A 36 -21.69 -28.36 -16.76
CA LEU A 36 -22.93 -28.49 -15.98
C LEU A 36 -23.91 -29.44 -16.70
N PRO A 37 -24.69 -30.26 -15.96
CA PRO A 37 -25.68 -31.16 -16.57
C PRO A 37 -26.73 -30.37 -17.38
N PRO A 38 -27.07 -30.78 -18.61
CA PRO A 38 -27.98 -30.02 -19.48
C PRO A 38 -29.34 -29.67 -18.84
N GLY A 39 -29.86 -30.54 -17.98
CA GLY A 39 -31.12 -30.31 -17.26
C GLY A 39 -31.05 -29.16 -16.25
N LEU A 40 -29.87 -28.85 -15.71
CA LEU A 40 -29.66 -27.79 -14.72
C LEU A 40 -29.22 -26.46 -15.35
N ILE A 41 -28.71 -26.48 -16.58
CA ILE A 41 -28.16 -25.26 -17.21
C ILE A 41 -29.20 -24.13 -17.26
N LYS A 42 -30.45 -24.45 -17.62
CA LYS A 42 -31.49 -23.42 -17.74
C LYS A 42 -31.76 -22.73 -16.39
N GLU A 43 -31.87 -23.51 -15.33
CA GLU A 43 -32.10 -23.01 -13.97
C GLU A 43 -30.90 -22.17 -13.48
N VAL A 44 -29.67 -22.65 -13.70
CA VAL A 44 -28.45 -21.93 -13.33
C VAL A 44 -28.34 -20.61 -14.09
N VAL A 45 -28.65 -20.58 -15.38
CA VAL A 45 -28.63 -19.36 -16.20
C VAL A 45 -29.65 -18.34 -15.69
N GLU A 46 -30.88 -18.77 -15.40
CA GLU A 46 -31.92 -17.89 -14.87
C GLU A 46 -31.56 -17.35 -13.48
N LYS A 47 -31.01 -18.20 -12.60
CA LYS A 47 -30.48 -17.81 -11.28
C LYS A 47 -29.35 -16.78 -11.41
N SER A 48 -28.35 -17.04 -12.24
CA SER A 48 -27.21 -16.12 -12.43
C SER A 48 -27.65 -14.77 -13.01
N LEU A 49 -28.62 -14.74 -13.94
CA LEU A 49 -29.15 -13.48 -14.48
C LEU A 49 -29.93 -12.66 -13.43
N ALA A 50 -30.61 -13.35 -12.50
CA ALA A 50 -31.28 -12.71 -11.38
C ALA A 50 -30.28 -12.13 -10.39
N GLU A 51 -29.22 -12.89 -10.03
CA GLU A 51 -28.15 -12.44 -9.13
C GLU A 51 -27.50 -11.15 -9.65
N VAL A 52 -27.22 -11.06 -10.96
CA VAL A 52 -26.60 -9.85 -11.55
C VAL A 52 -27.59 -8.77 -12.00
N LYS A 53 -28.86 -8.87 -11.61
CA LYS A 53 -29.92 -7.89 -11.93
C LYS A 53 -30.05 -7.60 -13.43
N LEU A 54 -29.89 -8.62 -14.29
CA LEU A 54 -30.02 -8.53 -15.76
C LEU A 54 -31.27 -9.23 -16.31
N THR A 55 -32.23 -9.59 -15.46
CA THR A 55 -33.49 -10.29 -15.82
C THR A 55 -34.34 -9.58 -16.87
N GLN A 56 -34.29 -8.25 -16.95
CA GLN A 56 -35.05 -7.48 -17.94
C GLN A 56 -34.36 -7.41 -19.31
N ALA A 57 -33.04 -7.62 -19.38
CA ALA A 57 -32.23 -7.49 -20.60
C ALA A 57 -31.71 -8.84 -21.13
N THR A 58 -32.25 -9.96 -20.66
CA THR A 58 -31.71 -11.31 -20.90
C THR A 58 -31.59 -11.69 -22.38
N ARG A 59 -32.60 -11.32 -23.18
CA ARG A 59 -32.66 -11.58 -24.63
C ARG A 59 -32.06 -10.47 -25.50
N MET A 60 -31.69 -9.36 -24.88
CA MET A 60 -31.03 -8.27 -25.59
C MET A 60 -29.58 -8.66 -25.87
N ARG A 61 -29.09 -8.29 -27.05
CA ARG A 61 -27.72 -8.60 -27.48
C ARG A 61 -26.71 -7.86 -26.60
N ALA A 62 -25.59 -8.52 -26.27
CA ALA A 62 -24.53 -7.93 -25.47
C ALA A 62 -23.94 -6.67 -26.14
N GLY A 63 -23.99 -6.55 -27.48
CA GLY A 63 -23.57 -5.34 -28.18
C GLY A 63 -24.37 -4.09 -27.81
N SER A 64 -25.64 -4.24 -27.38
CA SER A 64 -26.49 -3.14 -26.92
C SER A 64 -26.42 -2.88 -25.41
N TYR A 65 -25.62 -3.65 -24.66
CA TYR A 65 -25.45 -3.44 -23.23
C TYR A 65 -24.58 -2.21 -22.95
N SER A 66 -24.93 -1.45 -21.91
CA SER A 66 -24.02 -0.44 -21.36
C SER A 66 -22.77 -1.10 -20.76
N GLY A 67 -21.68 -0.34 -20.57
CA GLY A 67 -20.45 -0.89 -19.96
C GLY A 67 -20.71 -1.56 -18.60
N GLY A 68 -21.57 -0.97 -17.78
CA GLY A 68 -21.99 -1.58 -16.51
C GLY A 68 -22.75 -2.90 -16.66
N MET A 69 -23.62 -3.01 -17.67
CA MET A 69 -24.34 -4.26 -17.96
C MET A 69 -23.39 -5.33 -18.50
N LYS A 70 -22.45 -4.96 -19.38
CA LYS A 70 -21.41 -5.87 -19.88
C LYS A 70 -20.59 -6.43 -18.74
N ARG A 71 -20.12 -5.58 -17.81
CA ARG A 71 -19.38 -6.07 -16.66
C ARG A 71 -20.18 -6.97 -15.74
N ARG A 72 -21.44 -6.63 -15.44
CA ARG A 72 -22.31 -7.50 -14.63
C ARG A 72 -22.47 -8.88 -15.26
N LEU A 73 -22.55 -8.95 -16.59
CA LEU A 73 -22.55 -10.22 -17.32
C LEU A 73 -21.18 -10.93 -17.21
N SER A 74 -20.06 -10.22 -17.33
CA SER A 74 -18.71 -10.79 -17.12
C SER A 74 -18.53 -11.38 -15.72
N VAL A 75 -19.03 -10.70 -14.68
CA VAL A 75 -19.04 -11.22 -13.30
C VAL A 75 -19.93 -12.46 -13.19
N ALA A 76 -21.12 -12.46 -13.80
CA ALA A 76 -21.99 -13.64 -13.84
C ALA A 76 -21.30 -14.85 -14.49
N ILE A 77 -20.56 -14.63 -15.59
CA ILE A 77 -19.78 -15.67 -16.27
C ILE A 77 -18.70 -16.24 -15.34
N ALA A 78 -18.02 -15.40 -14.55
CA ALA A 78 -17.03 -15.88 -13.60
C ALA A 78 -17.66 -16.73 -12.48
N LEU A 79 -18.86 -16.35 -12.02
CA LEU A 79 -19.60 -17.01 -10.94
C LEU A 79 -20.36 -18.28 -11.37
N ILE A 80 -20.54 -18.51 -12.67
CA ILE A 80 -21.35 -19.64 -13.15
C ILE A 80 -20.77 -20.98 -12.69
N GLY A 81 -21.64 -21.94 -12.32
CA GLY A 81 -21.22 -23.25 -11.84
C GLY A 81 -20.60 -23.26 -10.45
N GLU A 82 -20.88 -22.23 -9.63
CA GLU A 82 -20.54 -22.16 -8.21
C GLU A 82 -19.06 -22.50 -7.89
N PRO A 83 -18.10 -21.77 -8.50
CA PRO A 83 -16.68 -22.01 -8.26
C PRO A 83 -16.30 -21.74 -6.80
N LYS A 84 -15.36 -22.52 -6.26
CA LYS A 84 -14.86 -22.32 -4.89
C LYS A 84 -13.90 -21.15 -4.77
N LEU A 85 -13.22 -20.80 -5.86
CA LEU A 85 -12.30 -19.67 -5.94
C LEU A 85 -12.69 -18.77 -7.12
N VAL A 86 -12.83 -17.47 -6.91
CA VAL A 86 -13.13 -16.49 -7.96
C VAL A 86 -12.04 -15.44 -7.96
N ILE A 87 -11.50 -15.11 -9.12
CA ILE A 87 -10.50 -14.06 -9.31
C ILE A 87 -11.16 -12.95 -10.12
N LEU A 88 -11.27 -11.76 -9.54
CA LEU A 88 -11.84 -10.57 -10.15
C LEU A 88 -10.72 -9.56 -10.35
N ASP A 89 -10.41 -9.26 -11.61
CA ASP A 89 -9.39 -8.30 -11.98
C ASP A 89 -10.03 -6.95 -12.30
N GLU A 90 -9.92 -5.99 -11.38
CA GLU A 90 -10.47 -4.64 -11.52
C GLU A 90 -11.96 -4.62 -11.95
N PRO A 91 -12.90 -5.18 -11.16
CA PRO A 91 -14.29 -5.34 -11.56
C PRO A 91 -15.04 -4.03 -11.74
N THR A 92 -14.65 -2.94 -11.08
CA THR A 92 -15.43 -1.68 -11.09
C THR A 92 -14.70 -0.48 -11.69
N THR A 93 -13.56 -0.70 -12.33
CA THR A 93 -12.81 0.33 -13.05
C THR A 93 -13.65 0.97 -14.16
N GLY A 94 -13.65 2.30 -14.22
CA GLY A 94 -14.36 3.06 -15.26
C GLY A 94 -15.88 3.08 -15.15
N MET A 95 -16.45 2.59 -14.04
CA MET A 95 -17.90 2.63 -13.79
C MET A 95 -18.35 3.90 -13.06
N ASP A 96 -19.59 4.29 -13.30
CA ASP A 96 -20.27 5.28 -12.48
C ASP A 96 -20.51 4.76 -11.04
N PRO A 97 -20.65 5.65 -10.05
CA PRO A 97 -20.79 5.25 -8.64
C PRO A 97 -21.99 4.33 -8.34
N ILE A 98 -23.10 4.45 -9.09
CA ILE A 98 -24.32 3.67 -8.85
C ILE A 98 -24.12 2.24 -9.35
N THR A 99 -23.63 2.09 -10.59
CA THR A 99 -23.28 0.78 -11.16
C THR A 99 -22.23 0.06 -10.33
N ARG A 100 -21.22 0.79 -9.84
CA ARG A 100 -20.18 0.25 -8.96
C ARG A 100 -20.79 -0.40 -7.71
N ARG A 101 -21.67 0.31 -7.00
CA ARG A 101 -22.36 -0.25 -5.82
C ARG A 101 -23.17 -1.49 -6.14
N HIS A 102 -23.85 -1.52 -7.28
CA HIS A 102 -24.57 -2.73 -7.70
C HIS A 102 -23.64 -3.93 -7.91
N VAL A 103 -22.44 -3.71 -8.47
CA VAL A 103 -21.43 -4.77 -8.61
C VAL A 103 -20.88 -5.20 -7.26
N TRP A 104 -20.68 -4.27 -6.33
CA TRP A 104 -20.25 -4.57 -4.97
C TRP A 104 -21.27 -5.45 -4.23
N ASP A 105 -22.56 -5.13 -4.31
CA ASP A 105 -23.64 -5.94 -3.74
C ASP A 105 -23.59 -7.38 -4.29
N ILE A 106 -23.41 -7.52 -5.60
CA ILE A 106 -23.31 -8.83 -6.27
C ILE A 106 -22.10 -9.62 -5.75
N ILE A 107 -20.94 -8.97 -5.60
CA ILE A 107 -19.71 -9.62 -5.12
C ILE A 107 -19.87 -10.04 -3.65
N GLU A 108 -20.46 -9.19 -2.81
CA GLU A 108 -20.68 -9.47 -1.39
C GLU A 108 -21.69 -10.61 -1.18
N ASP A 109 -22.79 -10.63 -1.93
CA ASP A 109 -23.73 -11.75 -1.92
C ASP A 109 -23.09 -13.03 -2.44
N ALA A 110 -22.24 -12.91 -3.47
CA ALA A 110 -21.48 -14.01 -4.03
C ALA A 110 -20.35 -14.49 -3.10
N LYS A 111 -19.95 -13.76 -2.08
CA LYS A 111 -18.83 -14.14 -1.19
C LYS A 111 -19.16 -15.37 -0.33
N LYS A 112 -20.44 -15.60 -0.02
CA LYS A 112 -20.88 -16.69 0.86
C LYS A 112 -20.48 -18.07 0.32
N GLY A 113 -19.68 -18.80 1.10
CA GLY A 113 -19.27 -20.17 0.78
C GLY A 113 -18.17 -20.30 -0.29
N ARG A 114 -17.51 -19.21 -0.68
CA ARG A 114 -16.39 -19.22 -1.64
C ARG A 114 -15.30 -18.22 -1.26
N ALA A 115 -14.11 -18.40 -1.83
CA ALA A 115 -13.01 -17.44 -1.73
C ALA A 115 -13.00 -16.53 -2.96
N ILE A 116 -12.93 -15.23 -2.76
CA ILE A 116 -12.81 -14.24 -3.84
C ILE A 116 -11.48 -13.51 -3.67
N ILE A 117 -10.68 -13.49 -4.73
CA ILE A 117 -9.48 -12.66 -4.84
C ILE A 117 -9.83 -11.51 -5.78
N LEU A 118 -9.71 -10.30 -5.25
CA LEU A 118 -10.02 -9.07 -5.95
C LEU A 118 -8.73 -8.25 -6.10
N THR A 119 -8.41 -7.81 -7.31
CA THR A 119 -7.43 -6.75 -7.54
C THR A 119 -8.17 -5.46 -7.83
N THR A 120 -7.73 -4.38 -7.18
CA THR A 120 -8.34 -3.06 -7.34
C THR A 120 -7.32 -1.98 -7.05
N HIS A 121 -7.48 -0.84 -7.72
CA HIS A 121 -6.79 0.40 -7.39
C HIS A 121 -7.67 1.34 -6.55
N SER A 122 -8.93 0.97 -6.29
CA SER A 122 -9.85 1.72 -5.44
C SER A 122 -9.71 1.24 -3.99
N MET A 123 -9.25 2.12 -3.11
CA MET A 123 -9.11 1.78 -1.70
C MET A 123 -10.47 1.66 -1.01
N GLU A 124 -11.47 2.45 -1.42
CA GLU A 124 -12.87 2.26 -0.98
C GLU A 124 -13.40 0.85 -1.30
N GLU A 125 -13.17 0.36 -2.52
CA GLU A 125 -13.57 -1.00 -2.90
C GLU A 125 -12.89 -2.06 -2.03
N ALA A 126 -11.59 -1.90 -1.79
CA ALA A 126 -10.83 -2.79 -0.94
C ALA A 126 -11.34 -2.76 0.52
N ASP A 127 -11.66 -1.59 1.06
CA ASP A 127 -12.15 -1.43 2.44
C ASP A 127 -13.51 -2.10 2.64
N ILE A 128 -14.40 -2.00 1.65
CA ILE A 128 -15.78 -2.47 1.76
C ILE A 128 -15.91 -3.98 1.51
N LEU A 129 -15.26 -4.51 0.46
CA LEU A 129 -15.48 -5.90 0.03
C LEU A 129 -14.54 -6.91 0.71
N SER A 130 -13.36 -6.47 1.16
CA SER A 130 -12.27 -7.39 1.51
C SER A 130 -12.26 -7.71 3.01
N ASP A 131 -12.15 -9.01 3.33
CA ASP A 131 -11.86 -9.43 4.71
C ASP A 131 -10.40 -9.14 5.09
N ARG A 132 -9.50 -9.25 4.09
CA ARG A 132 -8.07 -9.01 4.21
C ARG A 132 -7.58 -8.30 2.96
N ILE A 133 -6.77 -7.28 3.16
CA ILE A 133 -6.19 -6.45 2.12
C ILE A 133 -4.70 -6.72 2.07
N GLY A 134 -4.19 -6.98 0.87
CA GLY A 134 -2.76 -7.10 0.59
C GLY A 134 -2.30 -5.92 -0.25
N ILE A 135 -1.30 -5.18 0.21
CA ILE A 135 -0.73 -4.06 -0.56
C ILE A 135 0.54 -4.54 -1.24
N MET A 136 0.55 -4.45 -2.57
CA MET A 136 1.71 -4.78 -3.39
C MET A 136 2.38 -3.49 -3.87
N ALA A 137 3.71 -3.43 -3.78
CA ALA A 137 4.51 -2.34 -4.34
C ALA A 137 5.81 -2.92 -4.91
N LYS A 138 6.22 -2.45 -6.09
CA LYS A 138 7.43 -2.90 -6.79
C LYS A 138 7.52 -4.43 -6.94
N GLY A 139 6.39 -5.06 -7.29
CA GLY A 139 6.31 -6.51 -7.52
C GLY A 139 6.39 -7.39 -6.27
N ARG A 140 6.47 -6.82 -5.06
CA ARG A 140 6.48 -7.56 -3.79
C ARG A 140 5.23 -7.23 -2.95
N LEU A 141 4.70 -8.22 -2.24
CA LEU A 141 3.65 -8.01 -1.25
C LEU A 141 4.28 -7.38 0.01
N ARG A 142 3.95 -6.12 0.29
CA ARG A 142 4.56 -5.35 1.38
C ARG A 142 3.86 -5.59 2.72
N CYS A 143 2.53 -5.64 2.72
CA CYS A 143 1.78 -5.95 3.91
C CYS A 143 0.48 -6.69 3.58
N ILE A 144 -0.05 -7.40 4.57
CA ILE A 144 -1.34 -8.05 4.50
C ILE A 144 -2.03 -7.98 5.87
N GLY A 145 -3.31 -7.63 5.89
CA GLY A 145 -4.06 -7.48 7.14
C GLY A 145 -5.51 -7.09 6.90
N THR A 146 -6.29 -6.98 7.97
CA THR A 146 -7.59 -6.32 7.91
C THR A 146 -7.38 -4.82 7.73
N SER A 147 -8.38 -4.11 7.18
CA SER A 147 -8.30 -2.66 6.99
C SER A 147 -7.88 -1.92 8.26
N ILE A 148 -8.53 -2.22 9.40
CA ILE A 148 -8.21 -1.60 10.69
C ILE A 148 -6.78 -1.88 11.15
N ARG A 149 -6.25 -3.09 10.91
CA ARG A 149 -4.88 -3.45 11.27
C ARG A 149 -3.86 -2.72 10.40
N LEU A 150 -4.16 -2.55 9.11
CA LEU A 150 -3.29 -1.80 8.20
C LEU A 150 -3.25 -0.32 8.57
N LYS A 151 -4.42 0.30 8.80
CA LYS A 151 -4.56 1.68 9.27
C LYS A 151 -3.81 1.90 10.60
N SER A 152 -3.97 1.01 11.57
CA SER A 152 -3.27 1.13 12.86
C SER A 152 -1.75 0.93 12.78
N ARG A 153 -1.25 0.04 11.90
CA ARG A 153 0.18 -0.30 11.86
C ARG A 153 1.00 0.60 10.94
N PHE A 154 0.42 1.02 9.82
CA PHE A 154 1.11 1.76 8.75
C PHE A 154 0.51 3.15 8.52
N GLY A 155 -0.59 3.48 9.20
CA GLY A 155 -1.14 4.83 9.21
C GLY A 155 -0.26 5.78 10.01
N THR A 156 -0.35 7.06 9.65
CA THR A 156 0.32 8.17 10.33
C THR A 156 -0.33 8.55 11.66
N GLY A 157 -1.44 7.91 12.03
CA GLY A 157 -2.18 8.16 13.27
C GLY A 157 -3.69 8.33 13.06
N PHE A 158 -4.25 9.28 13.79
CA PHE A 158 -5.66 9.67 13.72
C PHE A 158 -5.81 10.99 12.97
N ILE A 159 -6.88 11.14 12.21
CA ILE A 159 -7.24 12.39 11.55
C ILE A 159 -8.33 13.06 12.38
N ALA A 160 -8.06 14.27 12.87
CA ALA A 160 -9.04 15.10 13.56
C ALA A 160 -9.43 16.29 12.68
N ASN A 161 -10.69 16.34 12.27
CA ASN A 161 -11.27 17.47 11.55
C ASN A 161 -12.09 18.31 12.54
N VAL A 162 -11.71 19.57 12.69
CA VAL A 162 -12.40 20.53 13.55
C VAL A 162 -13.10 21.54 12.64
N SER A 163 -14.42 21.57 12.68
CA SER A 163 -15.25 22.53 11.94
C SER A 163 -15.61 23.72 12.82
N PHE A 164 -15.75 24.90 12.22
CA PHE A 164 -16.04 26.14 12.93
C PHE A 164 -17.42 26.69 12.58
N SER A 165 -18.05 27.34 13.56
CA SER A 165 -19.32 28.05 13.38
C SER A 165 -19.06 29.44 12.78
N GLY A 166 -18.70 29.54 11.50
CA GLY A 166 -18.37 30.85 10.93
C GLY A 166 -18.25 30.86 9.41
N GLY A 167 -19.34 31.16 8.71
CA GLY A 167 -19.29 31.34 7.24
C GLY A 167 -20.58 31.76 6.53
N THR A 168 -21.71 31.95 7.21
CA THR A 168 -22.95 32.42 6.57
C THR A 168 -23.65 33.47 7.42
N ASN A 169 -23.10 34.67 7.49
CA ASN A 169 -23.88 35.89 7.69
C ASN A 169 -23.15 37.00 6.94
N GLY A 170 -23.76 37.47 5.86
CA GLY A 170 -23.10 38.29 4.86
C GLY A 170 -22.66 39.66 5.35
N THR A 171 -21.38 39.94 5.16
CA THR A 171 -20.87 41.19 4.58
C THR A 171 -19.62 40.85 3.76
N PRO A 172 -19.46 41.37 2.53
CA PRO A 172 -18.25 41.17 1.74
C PRO A 172 -17.22 42.21 2.17
N ASP A 173 -16.71 42.10 3.40
CA ASP A 173 -15.61 42.95 3.83
C ASP A 173 -14.26 42.29 3.51
N ARG A 174 -13.51 43.07 2.73
CA ARG A 174 -12.13 42.92 2.28
C ARG A 174 -11.21 42.50 3.42
N GLU A 175 -10.63 41.30 3.34
CA GLU A 175 -9.19 41.03 3.56
C GLU A 175 -8.88 39.52 3.46
N ASP A 176 -7.80 39.20 2.75
CA ASP A 176 -7.21 37.87 2.53
C ASP A 176 -6.54 37.30 3.79
N THR A 177 -7.24 37.23 4.92
CA THR A 177 -6.74 36.53 6.12
C THR A 177 -7.41 35.16 6.23
N LEU A 178 -6.66 34.11 5.92
CA LEU A 178 -7.08 32.71 6.08
C LEU A 178 -7.25 32.30 7.56
N SER A 179 -6.79 33.12 8.51
CA SER A 179 -6.68 32.79 9.93
C SER A 179 -7.59 33.70 10.77
N THR A 180 -8.73 33.18 11.24
CA THR A 180 -9.52 33.84 12.29
C THR A 180 -8.81 33.68 13.65
N PRO A 181 -9.01 34.58 14.63
CA PRO A 181 -8.43 34.43 15.97
C PRO A 181 -8.84 33.11 16.66
N GLN A 182 -10.00 32.57 16.30
CA GLN A 182 -10.48 31.25 16.74
C GLN A 182 -9.63 30.10 16.18
N HIS A 183 -9.25 30.17 14.90
CA HIS A 183 -8.35 29.18 14.29
C HIS A 183 -6.99 29.18 14.98
N GLU A 184 -6.44 30.37 15.27
CA GLU A 184 -5.13 30.47 15.91
C GLU A 184 -5.14 29.93 17.34
N ALA A 185 -6.23 30.14 18.09
CA ALA A 185 -6.43 29.56 19.41
C ALA A 185 -6.46 28.02 19.36
N VAL A 186 -7.18 27.42 18.39
CA VAL A 186 -7.20 25.95 18.21
C VAL A 186 -5.83 25.44 17.79
N LYS A 187 -5.13 26.10 16.86
CA LYS A 187 -3.76 25.72 16.47
C LYS A 187 -2.81 25.74 17.66
N GLN A 188 -2.85 26.78 18.49
CA GLN A 188 -2.03 26.84 19.70
C GLN A 188 -2.40 25.77 20.71
N PHE A 189 -3.68 25.41 20.84
CA PHE A 189 -4.13 24.32 21.68
C PHE A 189 -3.58 22.96 21.21
N PHE A 190 -3.73 22.64 19.93
CA PHE A 190 -3.17 21.41 19.33
C PHE A 190 -1.64 21.38 19.43
N LYS A 191 -0.96 22.51 19.22
CA LYS A 191 0.50 22.61 19.34
C LYS A 191 0.99 22.47 20.79
N SER A 192 0.30 23.06 21.76
CA SER A 192 0.73 23.02 23.17
C SER A 192 0.49 21.65 23.82
N ARG A 193 -0.64 21.00 23.52
CA ARG A 193 -1.02 19.72 24.13
C ARG A 193 -0.50 18.52 23.39
N LEU A 194 -0.54 18.58 22.06
CA LEU A 194 -0.20 17.44 21.21
C LEU A 194 1.02 17.71 20.35
N ASP A 195 1.63 18.91 20.30
CA ASP A 195 2.75 19.22 19.39
C ASP A 195 2.46 18.76 17.94
N VAL A 196 1.27 19.13 17.45
CA VAL A 196 0.79 18.85 16.08
C VAL A 196 0.42 20.17 15.41
N VAL A 197 0.69 20.24 14.11
CA VAL A 197 0.40 21.39 13.24
C VAL A 197 -0.69 20.97 12.26
N PRO A 198 -1.63 21.87 11.87
CA PRO A 198 -2.66 21.51 10.90
C PRO A 198 -2.04 21.09 9.56
N THR A 199 -2.54 19.99 9.02
CA THR A 199 -2.16 19.48 7.70
C THR A 199 -2.91 20.21 6.59
N GLU A 200 -4.19 20.51 6.82
CA GLU A 200 -5.01 21.34 5.94
C GLU A 200 -5.69 22.45 6.75
N GLU A 201 -5.74 23.63 6.16
CA GLU A 201 -6.37 24.81 6.75
C GLU A 201 -7.35 25.44 5.76
N ASN A 202 -8.62 25.52 6.16
CA ASN A 202 -9.67 26.22 5.45
C ASN A 202 -10.42 27.16 6.39
N LYS A 203 -11.16 28.12 5.81
CA LYS A 203 -11.97 29.08 6.59
C LYS A 203 -13.04 28.43 7.47
N SER A 204 -13.46 27.22 7.14
CA SER A 204 -14.56 26.52 7.82
C SER A 204 -14.11 25.30 8.61
N PHE A 205 -12.91 24.78 8.37
CA PHE A 205 -12.39 23.60 9.07
C PHE A 205 -10.85 23.55 9.11
N LEU A 206 -10.31 22.89 10.13
CA LEU A 206 -8.91 22.54 10.28
C LEU A 206 -8.75 21.03 10.37
N THR A 207 -7.77 20.48 9.65
CA THR A 207 -7.45 19.04 9.65
C THR A 207 -6.11 18.80 10.34
N PHE A 208 -6.07 17.90 11.32
CA PHE A 208 -4.86 17.54 12.07
C PHE A 208 -4.58 16.04 11.97
N ILE A 209 -3.31 15.67 11.79
CA ILE A 209 -2.86 14.27 11.87
C ILE A 209 -2.17 14.05 13.21
N ILE A 210 -2.79 13.29 14.11
CA ILE A 210 -2.29 13.01 15.45
C ILE A 210 -1.59 11.65 15.48
N PRO A 211 -0.25 11.59 15.71
CA PRO A 211 0.49 10.33 15.72
C PRO A 211 -0.01 9.33 16.78
N HIS A 212 0.06 8.03 16.47
CA HIS A 212 -0.31 6.94 17.40
C HIS A 212 0.44 7.00 18.74
N ALA A 213 1.66 7.53 18.78
CA ALA A 213 2.41 7.73 20.02
C ALA A 213 1.68 8.60 21.06
N LYS A 214 0.77 9.47 20.59
CA LYS A 214 0.00 10.42 21.41
C LYS A 214 -1.42 9.94 21.69
N GLU A 215 -1.77 8.71 21.32
CA GLU A 215 -3.11 8.12 21.50
C GLU A 215 -3.58 8.16 22.96
N LYS A 216 -2.68 7.91 23.92
CA LYS A 216 -2.99 7.96 25.36
C LYS A 216 -3.42 9.34 25.86
N LEU A 217 -3.01 10.40 25.17
CA LEU A 217 -3.33 11.79 25.53
C LEU A 217 -4.66 12.25 24.91
N LEU A 218 -5.21 11.50 23.96
CA LEU A 218 -6.41 11.89 23.23
C LEU A 218 -7.64 12.00 24.13
N THR A 219 -7.79 11.14 25.12
CA THR A 219 -8.96 11.15 26.01
C THR A 219 -9.04 12.44 26.80
N ASP A 220 -7.95 12.84 27.46
CA ASP A 220 -7.89 14.08 28.24
C ASP A 220 -7.94 15.32 27.32
N PHE A 221 -7.29 15.22 26.16
CA PHE A 221 -7.26 16.29 25.16
C PHE A 221 -8.65 16.61 24.62
N PHE A 222 -9.42 15.61 24.18
CA PHE A 222 -10.76 15.83 23.64
C PHE A 222 -11.76 16.25 24.73
N ALA A 223 -11.58 15.80 25.97
CA ALA A 223 -12.36 16.31 27.09
C ALA A 223 -12.13 17.82 27.32
N GLU A 224 -10.88 18.27 27.35
CA GLU A 224 -10.55 19.69 27.49
C GLU A 224 -11.00 20.52 26.27
N LEU A 225 -10.90 19.95 25.06
CA LEU A 225 -11.36 20.59 23.83
C LEU A 225 -12.89 20.77 23.83
N GLN A 226 -13.63 19.78 24.33
CA GLN A 226 -15.08 19.82 24.44
C GLN A 226 -15.55 20.80 25.52
N ASP A 227 -14.84 20.90 26.64
CA ASP A 227 -15.16 21.88 27.70
C ASP A 227 -14.97 23.34 27.23
N ARG A 228 -14.09 23.55 26.23
CA ARG A 228 -13.77 24.86 25.65
C ARG A 228 -14.33 25.06 24.24
N ASP A 229 -15.28 24.23 23.81
CA ASP A 229 -15.86 24.27 22.46
C ASP A 229 -16.43 25.66 22.09
N LYS A 230 -17.14 26.29 23.03
CA LYS A 230 -17.75 27.62 22.92
C LYS A 230 -16.72 28.75 22.89
N GLU A 231 -15.59 28.57 23.58
CA GLU A 231 -14.48 29.53 23.58
C GLU A 231 -13.76 29.50 22.22
N PHE A 232 -13.60 28.30 21.66
CA PHE A 232 -12.95 28.09 20.37
C PHE A 232 -13.87 28.28 19.16
N GLY A 233 -15.19 28.41 19.35
CA GLY A 233 -16.15 28.58 18.25
C GLY A 233 -16.33 27.34 17.38
N ILE A 234 -16.05 26.16 17.94
CA ILE A 234 -16.10 24.88 17.22
C ILE A 234 -17.57 24.47 17.02
N SER A 235 -17.92 24.07 15.79
CA SER A 235 -19.24 23.53 15.45
C SER A 235 -19.31 22.01 15.55
N ASP A 236 -18.26 21.33 15.06
CA ASP A 236 -18.20 19.87 15.00
C ASP A 236 -16.74 19.39 15.08
N ILE A 237 -16.52 18.22 15.68
CA ILE A 237 -15.21 17.57 15.76
C ILE A 237 -15.37 16.14 15.28
N GLN A 238 -14.67 15.79 14.21
CA GLN A 238 -14.67 14.43 13.66
C GLN A 238 -13.30 13.81 13.88
N LEU A 239 -13.27 12.67 14.56
CA LEU A 239 -12.08 11.86 14.73
C LEU A 239 -12.21 10.59 13.89
N GLY A 240 -11.27 10.40 12.97
CA GLY A 240 -11.17 9.22 12.12
C GLY A 240 -9.80 8.56 12.24
N LEU A 241 -9.73 7.31 11.78
CA LEU A 241 -8.45 6.69 11.45
C LEU A 241 -7.98 7.22 10.10
N THR A 242 -6.67 7.18 9.89
CA THR A 242 -6.04 7.38 8.57
C THR A 242 -6.69 6.48 7.50
N THR A 243 -6.72 6.99 6.27
CA THR A 243 -7.37 6.28 5.17
C THR A 243 -6.46 5.18 4.61
N LEU A 244 -7.03 4.23 3.85
CA LEU A 244 -6.21 3.21 3.18
C LEU A 244 -5.32 3.82 2.10
N GLU A 245 -5.75 4.92 1.49
CA GLU A 245 -4.97 5.73 0.55
C GLU A 245 -3.68 6.24 1.19
N GLU A 246 -3.76 6.81 2.40
CA GLU A 246 -2.57 7.29 3.12
C GLU A 246 -1.63 6.14 3.50
N VAL A 247 -2.20 5.03 3.99
CA VAL A 247 -1.43 3.79 4.27
C VAL A 247 -0.70 3.32 3.01
N PHE A 248 -1.38 3.31 1.87
CA PHE A 248 -0.79 2.94 0.58
C PHE A 248 0.35 3.89 0.18
N LEU A 249 0.14 5.21 0.26
CA LEU A 249 1.16 6.20 -0.07
C LEU A 249 2.41 6.07 0.82
N ASN A 250 2.23 5.81 2.11
CA ASN A 250 3.35 5.60 3.03
C ASN A 250 4.14 4.33 2.67
N ILE A 251 3.45 3.23 2.39
CA ILE A 251 4.10 1.96 2.00
C ILE A 251 4.80 2.11 0.65
N ALA A 252 4.20 2.82 -0.31
CA ALA A 252 4.80 3.08 -1.62
C ALA A 252 6.08 3.92 -1.48
N ARG A 253 6.03 5.00 -0.69
CA ARG A 253 7.21 5.84 -0.40
C ARG A 253 8.32 5.04 0.28
N GLN A 254 7.97 4.20 1.26
CA GLN A 254 8.94 3.33 1.92
C GLN A 254 9.55 2.32 0.94
N ALA A 255 8.74 1.73 0.07
CA ALA A 255 9.22 0.80 -0.95
C ALA A 255 10.16 1.47 -1.97
N GLU A 256 9.94 2.74 -2.31
CA GLU A 256 10.85 3.52 -3.16
C GLU A 256 12.19 3.77 -2.46
N LEU A 257 12.17 4.19 -1.19
CA LEU A 257 13.39 4.41 -0.40
C LEU A 257 14.22 3.12 -0.25
N GLU A 258 13.55 1.99 -0.02
CA GLU A 258 14.19 0.67 0.05
C GLU A 258 14.76 0.24 -1.31
N GLU A 259 14.11 0.54 -2.43
CA GLU A 259 14.63 0.23 -3.76
C GLU A 259 15.85 1.10 -4.12
N VAL A 260 15.88 2.37 -3.68
CA VAL A 260 17.09 3.20 -3.79
C VAL A 260 18.21 2.57 -2.95
N ALA A 261 17.93 2.11 -1.74
CA ALA A 261 18.93 1.47 -0.87
C ALA A 261 19.41 0.09 -1.39
N GLU A 262 18.51 -0.75 -1.92
CA GLU A 262 18.82 -2.08 -2.47
C GLU A 262 19.47 -2.00 -3.86
N GLY A 263 19.17 -0.97 -4.66
CA GLY A 263 19.60 -0.83 -6.05
C GLY A 263 20.86 0.01 -6.26
N SER A 264 21.35 0.71 -5.23
CA SER A 264 22.53 1.56 -5.35
C SER A 264 23.69 1.01 -4.52
N SER A 265 24.67 0.43 -5.23
CA SER A 265 25.97 0.09 -4.68
C SER A 265 26.98 1.16 -5.11
N ALA A 266 27.65 1.78 -4.16
CA ALA A 266 28.77 2.66 -4.44
C ALA A 266 30.08 1.87 -4.48
N THR A 267 30.99 2.28 -5.36
CA THR A 267 32.32 1.69 -5.43
C THR A 267 33.26 2.44 -4.50
N LEU A 268 33.64 1.80 -3.39
CA LEU A 268 34.69 2.29 -2.50
C LEU A 268 36.05 1.84 -3.03
N THR A 269 36.94 2.79 -3.33
CA THR A 269 38.35 2.50 -3.66
C THR A 269 39.20 2.68 -2.42
N LEU A 270 39.81 1.60 -1.94
CA LEU A 270 40.75 1.63 -0.82
C LEU A 270 42.10 2.22 -1.25
N ASN A 271 42.87 2.75 -0.30
CA ASN A 271 44.25 3.20 -0.51
C ASN A 271 45.17 2.09 -1.05
N THR A 272 44.83 0.82 -0.80
CA THR A 272 45.52 -0.37 -1.30
C THR A 272 45.25 -0.67 -2.78
N GLY A 273 44.37 0.11 -3.44
CA GLY A 273 43.96 -0.08 -4.83
C GLY A 273 42.83 -1.09 -5.05
N VAL A 274 42.28 -1.65 -3.97
CA VAL A 274 41.14 -2.59 -4.02
C VAL A 274 39.84 -1.80 -4.15
N SER A 275 38.98 -2.19 -5.10
CA SER A 275 37.63 -1.62 -5.26
C SER A 275 36.57 -2.55 -4.66
N LEU A 276 35.79 -2.04 -3.72
CA LEU A 276 34.71 -2.74 -3.03
C LEU A 276 33.35 -2.17 -3.47
N GLN A 277 32.37 -3.05 -3.73
CA GLN A 277 30.97 -2.63 -3.88
C GLN A 277 30.31 -2.63 -2.51
N ILE A 278 29.77 -1.49 -2.09
CA ILE A 278 29.11 -1.31 -0.79
C ILE A 278 27.72 -0.69 -0.98
N PRO A 279 26.71 -1.07 -0.19
CA PRO A 279 25.41 -0.40 -0.23
C PRO A 279 25.55 1.09 0.10
N ILE A 280 24.78 1.94 -0.58
CA ILE A 280 24.78 3.37 -0.28
C ILE A 280 24.36 3.62 1.17
N GLY A 281 25.13 4.44 1.89
CA GLY A 281 24.90 4.79 3.30
C GLY A 281 25.50 3.80 4.31
N ALA A 282 26.21 2.76 3.88
CA ALA A 282 26.93 1.86 4.79
C ALA A 282 28.05 2.62 5.52
N ARG A 283 27.98 2.68 6.87
CA ARG A 283 28.97 3.40 7.68
C ARG A 283 30.23 2.58 7.95
N PHE A 284 30.11 1.28 8.22
CA PHE A 284 31.24 0.39 8.50
C PHE A 284 31.21 -0.82 7.57
N VAL A 285 32.33 -1.09 6.91
CA VAL A 285 32.44 -2.16 5.91
C VAL A 285 33.68 -3.01 6.17
N LYS A 286 33.51 -4.33 6.29
CA LYS A 286 34.61 -5.30 6.37
C LYS A 286 35.28 -5.46 4.99
N ILE A 287 36.61 -5.48 4.97
CA ILE A 287 37.43 -5.77 3.80
C ILE A 287 37.64 -7.30 3.71
N PRO A 288 37.11 -7.99 2.69
CA PRO A 288 37.26 -9.44 2.57
C PRO A 288 38.72 -9.86 2.32
N GLY A 289 39.19 -10.90 3.01
CA GLY A 289 40.54 -11.45 2.84
C GLY A 289 41.64 -10.83 3.71
N THR A 290 41.28 -10.01 4.70
CA THR A 290 42.20 -9.38 5.67
C THR A 290 42.34 -10.15 6.99
N GLU A 291 41.86 -11.39 7.04
CA GLU A 291 41.89 -12.25 8.23
C GLU A 291 43.33 -12.73 8.50
N SER A 292 43.81 -12.51 9.72
CA SER A 292 45.15 -12.92 10.15
C SER A 292 45.11 -13.59 11.53
N SER A 293 46.23 -14.20 11.95
CA SER A 293 46.35 -14.79 13.29
C SER A 293 46.18 -13.76 14.42
N GLU A 294 46.39 -12.48 14.15
CA GLU A 294 46.21 -11.38 15.11
C GLU A 294 44.81 -10.76 15.02
N ASN A 295 44.13 -10.85 13.86
CA ASN A 295 42.78 -10.32 13.61
C ASN A 295 41.88 -11.38 12.94
N PRO A 296 41.25 -12.28 13.72
CA PRO A 296 40.52 -13.43 13.18
C PRO A 296 39.24 -13.05 12.41
N ILE A 297 38.67 -11.86 12.66
CA ILE A 297 37.47 -11.36 11.97
C ILE A 297 37.85 -10.49 10.74
N GLY A 298 39.12 -10.10 10.62
CA GLY A 298 39.64 -9.20 9.59
C GLY A 298 39.53 -7.72 9.97
N THR A 299 39.68 -6.88 8.95
CA THR A 299 39.80 -5.42 9.08
C THR A 299 38.60 -4.74 8.44
N MET A 300 38.16 -3.61 8.99
CA MET A 300 37.08 -2.77 8.47
C MET A 300 37.54 -1.34 8.22
N VAL A 301 36.72 -0.62 7.46
CA VAL A 301 36.83 0.82 7.25
C VAL A 301 35.51 1.50 7.56
N GLU A 302 35.58 2.65 8.24
CA GLU A 302 34.48 3.61 8.30
C GLU A 302 34.43 4.40 6.98
N VAL A 303 33.27 4.45 6.34
CA VAL A 303 33.03 5.14 5.06
C VAL A 303 32.33 6.46 5.32
N TYR A 304 32.89 7.53 4.76
CA TYR A 304 32.32 8.87 4.79
C TYR A 304 31.52 9.13 3.52
N TRP A 305 30.31 9.66 3.70
CA TRP A 305 29.38 9.96 2.63
C TRP A 305 29.13 11.47 2.57
N ASP A 306 28.99 12.00 1.37
CA ASP A 306 28.58 13.38 1.10
C ASP A 306 27.46 13.38 0.06
N GLN A 307 26.81 14.52 -0.17
CA GLN A 307 25.75 14.66 -1.18
C GLN A 307 26.28 15.41 -2.39
N ASP A 308 26.07 14.85 -3.58
CA ASP A 308 26.35 15.57 -4.83
C ASP A 308 25.29 16.66 -5.11
N ASP A 309 25.53 17.50 -6.12
CA ASP A 309 24.64 18.59 -6.54
C ASP A 309 23.22 18.12 -6.95
N SER A 310 23.01 16.81 -7.08
CA SER A 310 21.71 16.18 -7.36
C SER A 310 21.04 15.56 -6.12
N GLY A 311 21.64 15.73 -4.93
CA GLY A 311 21.15 15.19 -3.66
C GLY A 311 21.42 13.70 -3.46
N ARG A 312 22.28 13.07 -4.28
CA ARG A 312 22.63 11.66 -4.14
C ARG A 312 23.84 11.49 -3.24
N LEU A 313 23.80 10.48 -2.37
CA LEU A 313 24.91 10.14 -1.50
C LEU A 313 26.06 9.55 -2.31
N CYS A 314 27.20 10.23 -2.33
CA CYS A 314 28.46 9.79 -2.91
C CYS A 314 29.50 9.56 -1.81
N ILE A 315 30.46 8.66 -2.04
CA ILE A 315 31.52 8.41 -1.07
C ILE A 315 32.49 9.59 -1.09
N SER A 316 32.64 10.30 0.03
CA SER A 316 33.60 11.39 0.18
C SER A 316 34.97 10.91 0.67
N GLY A 317 35.03 9.75 1.32
CA GLY A 317 36.28 9.12 1.73
C GLY A 317 36.09 7.94 2.66
N HIS A 318 37.18 7.49 3.27
CA HIS A 318 37.19 6.43 4.27
C HIS A 318 38.28 6.68 5.32
N SER A 319 38.10 6.09 6.50
CA SER A 319 39.13 6.00 7.55
C SER A 319 40.24 5.00 7.19
N PRO A 320 41.38 5.01 7.92
CA PRO A 320 42.39 3.95 7.83
C PRO A 320 41.82 2.59 8.23
N ASP A 321 42.47 1.52 7.77
CA ASP A 321 42.12 0.15 8.10
C ASP A 321 42.11 -0.09 9.64
N MET A 322 40.96 -0.45 10.21
CA MET A 322 40.76 -0.69 11.65
C MET A 322 40.42 -2.17 11.94
N PRO A 323 40.99 -2.80 12.98
CA PRO A 323 40.66 -4.18 13.32
C PRO A 323 39.20 -4.30 13.78
N ILE A 324 38.50 -5.34 13.33
CA ILE A 324 37.10 -5.56 13.73
C ILE A 324 37.06 -6.10 15.17
N PRO A 325 36.32 -5.47 16.10
CA PRO A 325 36.17 -5.98 17.45
C PRO A 325 35.56 -7.39 17.49
N ALA A 326 36.05 -8.23 18.40
CA ALA A 326 35.68 -9.65 18.49
C ALA A 326 34.17 -9.93 18.72
N HIS A 327 33.39 -8.93 19.11
CA HIS A 327 31.96 -9.03 19.43
C HIS A 327 31.02 -8.75 18.24
N VAL A 328 31.57 -8.35 17.09
CA VAL A 328 30.78 -8.03 15.89
C VAL A 328 30.31 -9.32 15.21
N GLN A 329 28.99 -9.47 15.04
CA GLN A 329 28.37 -10.55 14.27
C GLN A 329 28.20 -10.10 12.82
N LEU A 330 28.91 -10.76 11.89
CA LEU A 330 28.81 -10.51 10.46
C LEU A 330 27.51 -11.13 9.92
N ILE A 331 26.74 -10.32 9.17
CA ILE A 331 25.60 -10.82 8.41
C ILE A 331 26.14 -11.19 7.03
N ASP A 332 26.36 -12.48 6.79
CA ASP A 332 26.71 -12.95 5.45
C ASP A 332 25.52 -12.72 4.50
N PRO A 333 25.75 -12.16 3.30
CA PRO A 333 24.69 -12.07 2.30
C PRO A 333 24.26 -13.49 1.91
N PRO A 334 22.96 -13.71 1.59
CA PRO A 334 22.49 -15.02 1.16
C PRO A 334 23.29 -15.46 -0.08
N THR A 335 23.94 -16.62 0.03
CA THR A 335 24.67 -17.23 -1.08
C THR A 335 23.70 -17.57 -2.21
N ASP A 336 23.76 -16.80 -3.30
CA ASP A 336 23.11 -17.11 -4.56
C ASP A 336 23.76 -18.36 -5.18
N THR A 337 23.22 -19.53 -4.87
CA THR A 337 23.50 -20.76 -5.61
C THR A 337 22.64 -20.80 -6.87
N SER A 338 22.98 -20.04 -7.92
CA SER A 338 22.60 -20.43 -9.28
C SER A 338 23.42 -19.77 -10.41
N SER A 339 23.87 -20.65 -11.32
CA SER A 339 24.28 -20.43 -12.71
C SER A 339 25.74 -20.04 -13.00
N ARG A 340 26.47 -21.07 -13.43
CA ARG A 340 27.67 -21.00 -14.28
C ARG A 340 27.34 -20.29 -15.59
N GLY A 341 28.15 -19.30 -15.97
CA GLY A 341 28.13 -18.69 -17.30
C GLY A 341 29.35 -17.81 -17.51
N PHE A 342 30.17 -18.18 -18.50
CA PHE A 342 31.44 -17.54 -18.86
C PHE A 342 31.30 -16.05 -19.20
N LEU A 343 32.04 -15.18 -18.50
CA LEU A 343 32.73 -14.00 -19.03
C LEU A 343 33.63 -13.41 -17.92
N ARG A 344 34.93 -13.34 -18.20
CA ARG A 344 36.00 -12.89 -17.29
C ARG A 344 35.91 -11.36 -17.06
N LYS A 345 34.89 -10.90 -16.33
CA LYS A 345 34.90 -9.59 -15.66
C LYS A 345 35.67 -9.74 -14.35
N ARG A 346 36.57 -8.80 -14.02
CA ARG A 346 37.25 -8.72 -12.71
C ARG A 346 36.20 -8.94 -11.63
N LYS A 347 36.34 -9.99 -10.81
CA LYS A 347 35.51 -10.21 -9.61
C LYS A 347 35.63 -8.94 -8.77
N GLN A 348 34.62 -8.07 -8.79
CA GLN A 348 34.51 -6.98 -7.83
C GLN A 348 34.18 -7.63 -6.48
N ILE A 349 34.94 -7.26 -5.47
CA ILE A 349 34.81 -7.82 -4.13
C ILE A 349 33.64 -7.07 -3.46
N GLN A 350 32.65 -7.78 -2.94
CA GLN A 350 31.51 -7.17 -2.26
C GLN A 350 31.89 -6.94 -0.79
N GLY A 351 31.73 -5.70 -0.30
CA GLY A 351 31.98 -5.37 1.10
C GLY A 351 30.85 -5.87 1.98
N ILE A 352 31.18 -6.43 3.15
CA ILE A 352 30.19 -6.89 4.14
C ILE A 352 29.89 -5.72 5.08
N VAL A 353 28.63 -5.30 5.15
CA VAL A 353 28.20 -4.18 6.00
C VAL A 353 28.14 -4.63 7.45
N ILE A 354 28.68 -3.80 8.35
CA ILE A 354 28.64 -4.00 9.79
C ILE A 354 27.62 -3.04 10.40
N ASP A 355 26.77 -3.55 11.29
CA ASP A 355 25.80 -2.74 12.03
C ASP A 355 26.54 -1.74 12.96
N PRO A 356 26.32 -0.41 12.82
CA PRO A 356 26.93 0.60 13.67
C PRO A 356 26.68 0.40 15.16
N ALA A 357 25.54 -0.18 15.55
CA ALA A 357 25.18 -0.42 16.96
C ALA A 357 26.11 -1.44 17.64
N GLN A 358 26.73 -2.33 16.87
CA GLN A 358 27.66 -3.33 17.40
C GLN A 358 29.04 -2.74 17.72
N ILE A 359 29.41 -1.59 17.14
CA ILE A 359 30.74 -0.99 17.32
C ILE A 359 30.75 0.01 18.48
N THR A 360 29.65 0.72 18.72
CA THR A 360 29.54 1.74 19.79
C THR A 360 29.24 1.15 21.17
N GLY A 361 28.84 -0.11 21.28
CA GLY A 361 28.51 -0.79 22.54
C GLY A 361 29.69 -1.13 23.46
N ALA A 362 30.93 -0.77 23.09
CA ALA A 362 32.15 -1.09 23.85
C ALA A 362 32.64 0.04 24.79
N SER A 363 31.92 1.17 24.85
CA SER A 363 32.18 2.25 25.81
C SER A 363 30.97 2.43 26.74
N SER A 364 30.82 1.52 27.70
CA SER A 364 29.96 1.64 28.88
C SER A 364 30.60 0.92 30.05
#